data_AF-J2K3Q8-F1
#
_entry.id   AF-J2K3Q8-F1
#
_cell.length_a   1.000
_cell.length_b   1.000
_cell.length_c   1.000
_cell.angle_alpha   90.00
_cell.angle_beta   90.00
_cell.angle_gamma   90.00
#
_symmetry.space_group_name_H-M   'P 1'
#
loop_
_entity.id
_entity.type
_entity.pdbx_description
1 polymer ?
#
loop_
_entity_poly.entity_id
_entity_poly.type
_entity_poly.pdbx_seq_one_letter_code
_entity_poly.pdbx_strand_id
1 'polypeptide(L)' 'MGLPHQFVTGVDGLSRSQQLKILGNGVVWQQAFHAYAYLMTTHIPEEAVADE' A
#
# COMPACT_ATOMS: atom_id res chain seq x y z
N MET A 1 -2.38 -11.11 -6.29
CA MET A 1 -2.01 -10.05 -5.33
C MET A 1 -2.36 -8.63 -5.78
N GLY A 2 -2.62 -8.35 -7.07
CA GLY A 2 -3.01 -6.99 -7.50
C GLY A 2 -1.87 -5.96 -7.45
N LEU A 3 -0.62 -6.42 -7.35
CA LEU A 3 0.57 -5.59 -7.39
C LEU A 3 0.95 -5.28 -8.85
N PRO A 4 1.62 -4.14 -9.11
CA PRO A 4 2.25 -3.87 -10.39
C PRO A 4 3.18 -5.01 -10.82
N HIS A 5 3.34 -5.16 -12.14
CA HIS A 5 4.28 -6.14 -12.68
C HIS A 5 5.67 -5.94 -12.07
N GLN A 6 6.33 -7.05 -11.69
CA GLN A 6 7.68 -7.06 -11.12
C GLN A 6 7.88 -6.33 -9.79
N PHE A 7 6.82 -5.90 -9.11
CA PHE A 7 6.92 -5.15 -7.85
C PHE A 7 7.82 -5.80 -6.78
N VAL A 8 7.76 -7.14 -6.64
CA VAL A 8 8.68 -7.91 -5.77
C VAL A 8 9.66 -8.74 -6.57
N THR A 9 9.29 -9.16 -7.79
CA THR A 9 10.06 -10.14 -8.56
C THR A 9 11.11 -9.53 -9.49
N GLY A 10 11.12 -8.22 -9.68
CA GLY A 10 12.10 -7.50 -10.49
C GLY A 10 13.20 -6.80 -9.68
N VAL A 11 13.32 -7.11 -8.39
CA VAL A 11 14.34 -6.50 -7.51
C VAL A 11 15.62 -7.33 -7.56
N ASP A 12 16.71 -6.70 -8.01
CA ASP A 12 18.03 -7.33 -8.06
C ASP A 12 18.52 -7.76 -6.67
N GLY A 13 19.19 -8.92 -6.62
CA GLY A 13 19.73 -9.48 -5.37
C GLY A 13 18.71 -10.21 -4.49
N LEU A 14 17.42 -10.24 -4.84
CA LEU A 14 16.44 -11.06 -4.13
C LEU A 14 16.36 -12.47 -4.72
N SER A 15 16.65 -13.47 -3.90
CA SER A 15 16.35 -14.87 -4.23
C SER A 15 14.85 -15.12 -4.33
N ARG A 16 14.45 -16.15 -5.09
CA ARG A 16 13.04 -16.57 -5.22
C ARG A 16 12.37 -16.81 -3.86
N SER A 17 13.07 -17.41 -2.91
CA SER A 17 12.54 -17.68 -1.56
C SER A 17 12.28 -16.39 -0.78
N GLN A 18 13.15 -15.38 -0.90
CA GLN A 18 12.93 -14.07 -0.29
C GLN A 18 11.74 -13.35 -0.93
N GLN A 19 11.62 -13.39 -2.27
CA GLN A 19 10.47 -12.82 -2.97
C GLN A 19 9.15 -13.44 -2.50
N LEU A 20 9.07 -14.76 -2.39
CA LEU A 20 7.89 -15.45 -1.88
C LEU A 20 7.59 -15.12 -0.42
N LYS A 21 8.62 -15.01 0.43
CA LYS A 21 8.44 -14.62 1.83
C LYS A 21 7.90 -13.19 1.96
N ILE A 22 8.39 -12.25 1.14
CA ILE A 22 7.86 -10.88 1.08
C ILE A 22 6.40 -10.88 0.62
N LEU A 23 6.08 -11.63 -0.44
CA LEU A 23 4.71 -11.73 -0.95
C LEU A 23 3.75 -12.36 0.07
N GLY A 24 4.20 -13.39 0.80
CA GLY A 24 3.39 -14.10 1.79
C GLY A 24 3.21 -13.33 3.11
N ASN A 25 4.20 -12.55 3.51
CA ASN A 25 4.16 -11.75 4.74
C ASN A 25 3.59 -10.34 4.52
N GLY A 26 3.46 -9.91 3.26
CA GLY A 26 2.92 -8.61 2.90
C GLY A 26 1.41 -8.52 3.11
N VAL A 27 0.90 -7.30 3.07
CA VAL A 27 -0.54 -7.01 3.11
C VAL A 27 -1.20 -7.22 1.75
N VAL A 28 -2.51 -7.48 1.74
CA VAL A 28 -3.31 -7.49 0.51
C VAL A 28 -3.37 -6.06 -0.04
N TRP A 29 -2.79 -5.84 -1.22
CA TRP A 29 -2.60 -4.50 -1.80
C TRP A 29 -3.89 -3.67 -1.87
N GLN A 30 -4.99 -4.29 -2.27
CA GLN A 30 -6.28 -3.62 -2.39
C GLN A 30 -6.82 -3.15 -1.03
N GLN A 31 -6.59 -3.92 0.04
CA GLN A 31 -6.98 -3.53 1.39
C GLN A 31 -6.13 -2.38 1.91
N ALA A 32 -4.82 -2.41 1.64
CA ALA A 32 -3.91 -1.33 1.99
C ALA A 32 -4.28 -0.02 1.26
N PHE A 33 -4.56 -0.10 -0.05
CA PHE A 33 -5.01 1.05 -0.84
C PHE A 33 -6.32 1.63 -0.29
N HIS A 34 -7.31 0.79 0.00
CA HIS A 34 -8.58 1.23 0.56
C HIS A 34 -8.40 1.91 1.93
N ALA A 35 -7.61 1.32 2.83
CA ALA A 35 -7.33 1.91 4.14
C ALA A 35 -6.62 3.27 4.01
N TYR A 36 -5.65 3.38 3.10
CA TYR A 36 -4.96 4.63 2.82
C TYR A 36 -5.92 5.70 2.24
N ALA A 37 -6.70 5.34 1.24
CA ALA A 37 -7.70 6.24 0.63
C ALA A 37 -8.72 6.71 1.68
N TYR A 38 -9.21 5.80 2.52
CA TYR A 38 -10.09 6.13 3.65
C TYR A 38 -9.43 7.18 4.54
N LEU A 39 -8.22 6.93 5.06
CA LEU A 39 -7.51 7.88 5.92
C LEU A 39 -7.33 9.27 5.26
N MET A 40 -7.02 9.32 3.97
CA MET A 40 -6.88 10.57 3.23
C MET A 40 -8.21 11.32 3.06
N THR A 41 -9.34 10.61 2.95
CA THR A 41 -10.68 11.23 2.87
C THR A 41 -11.23 11.66 4.23
N THR A 42 -10.87 10.96 5.31
CA THR A 42 -11.38 11.25 6.66
C THR A 42 -10.55 12.31 7.37
N HIS A 43 -9.33 12.58 6.94
CA HIS A 43 -8.52 13.72 7.38
C HIS A 43 -8.78 14.96 6.52
N ILE A 44 -9.98 15.54 6.64
CA ILE A 44 -10.14 16.98 6.42
C ILE A 44 -9.64 17.64 7.71
N PRO A 45 -8.56 18.45 7.69
CA PRO A 45 -8.15 19.17 8.88
C PRO A 45 -9.28 20.09 9.33
N GLU A 46 -9.60 20.06 10.62
CA GLU A 46 -10.65 20.89 11.24
C GLU A 46 -10.43 22.40 10.99
N GLU A 47 -9.18 22.81 10.73
CA GLU A 47 -8.81 24.17 10.35
C GLU A 47 -9.39 24.64 9.00
N ALA A 48 -9.78 23.72 8.10
CA ALA A 48 -10.37 24.08 6.80
C ALA A 48 -11.88 24.40 6.87
N VAL A 49 -12.49 24.33 8.06
CA VAL A 49 -13.92 24.55 8.29
C VAL A 49 -14.19 25.91 8.98
N ALA A 50 -13.15 26.68 9.29
CA ALA A 50 -13.28 28.00 9.91
C ALA A 50 -13.21 29.11 8.85
N ASP A 51 -14.31 29.29 8.11
CA ASP A 51 -14.70 30.57 7.48
C ASP A 51 -16.17 30.45 7.04
N GLU A 52 -17.09 30.76 7.97
CA GLU A 52 -18.48 31.13 7.71
C GLU A 52 -18.82 32.40 8.51
#